data_AF-A0A2U9BFN0-F1
#
_entry.id   AF-A0A2U9BFN0-F1
#
_cell.length_a   1.000
_cell.length_b   1.000
_cell.length_c   1.000
_cell.angle_alpha   90.00
_cell.angle_beta   90.00
_cell.angle_gamma   90.00
#
_symmetry.space_group_name_H-M   'P 1'
#
loop_
_entity.id
_entity.type
_entity.pdbx_description
1 polymer ?
#
loop_
_entity_poly.entity_id
_entity_poly.type
_entity_poly.pdbx_seq_one_letter_code
_entity_poly.pdbx_strand_id
1 'polypeptide(L)'
;MAEPRIRVSSIDGKLAQEFAVPSHVEEVKAKMSAFATHHAAAGRSVVLITSGGTKVPLESRTVRFLDNFSSGRRGAASAEYFIDSGYAVVFLHRHRSLYPYTRTFSTINMLDALQFRSGEEVSGSSGGVVVDQQVLPNVAKVLKRYQEVKDGGLLLPIEFSTLSEYLHLLKAAAQALGTIGTD
;
A
#
# COMPACT_ATOMS: atom_id res chain seq x y z
N MET A 1 -28.18 -44.25 3.77
CA MET A 1 -28.04 -43.35 4.94
C MET A 1 -27.26 -42.13 4.46
N ALA A 2 -27.86 -40.94 4.50
CA ALA A 2 -27.35 -39.75 3.83
C ALA A 2 -26.16 -39.13 4.57
N GLU A 3 -25.11 -38.78 3.83
CA GLU A 3 -24.01 -37.94 4.34
C GLU A 3 -24.50 -36.52 4.68
N PRO A 4 -24.01 -35.90 5.75
CA PRO A 4 -24.36 -34.53 6.07
C PRO A 4 -23.63 -33.59 5.11
N ARG A 5 -24.36 -33.04 4.14
CA ARG A 5 -23.93 -31.86 3.38
C ARG A 5 -23.83 -30.68 4.34
N ILE A 6 -22.63 -30.42 4.87
CA ILE A 6 -22.29 -29.14 5.48
C ILE A 6 -22.44 -28.09 4.36
N ARG A 7 -23.58 -27.39 4.32
CA ARG A 7 -23.73 -26.18 3.52
C ARG A 7 -22.80 -25.14 4.13
N VAL A 8 -21.55 -25.10 3.66
CA VAL A 8 -20.70 -23.93 3.84
C VAL A 8 -21.42 -22.80 3.11
N SER A 9 -22.15 -21.96 3.84
CA SER A 9 -22.62 -20.69 3.29
C SER A 9 -21.37 -20.01 2.76
N SER A 10 -21.26 -19.82 1.44
CA SER A 10 -20.06 -19.19 0.88
C SER A 10 -19.82 -17.87 1.61
N ILE A 11 -18.61 -17.71 2.15
CA ILE A 11 -18.16 -16.49 2.83
C ILE A 11 -18.41 -15.28 1.91
N ASP A 12 -18.39 -15.49 0.59
CA ASP A 12 -18.68 -14.49 -0.43
C ASP A 12 -20.07 -13.87 -0.28
N GLY A 13 -21.08 -14.69 -0.03
CA GLY A 13 -22.46 -14.22 0.07
C GLY A 13 -22.71 -13.43 1.35
N LYS A 14 -22.07 -13.81 2.47
CA LYS A 14 -22.22 -13.12 3.75
C LYS A 14 -21.49 -11.78 3.77
N LEU A 15 -20.25 -11.72 3.25
CA LEU A 15 -19.48 -10.49 3.24
C LEU A 15 -20.15 -9.40 2.38
N ALA A 16 -20.65 -9.76 1.19
CA ALA A 16 -21.34 -8.80 0.32
C ALA A 16 -22.72 -8.37 0.83
N GLN A 17 -23.36 -9.17 1.70
CA GLN A 17 -24.61 -8.82 2.37
C GLN A 17 -24.38 -7.81 3.51
N GLU A 18 -23.28 -7.94 4.24
CA GLU A 18 -22.98 -7.09 5.40
C GLU A 18 -22.19 -5.82 5.04
N PHE A 19 -21.36 -5.88 3.98
CA PHE A 19 -20.44 -4.83 3.59
C PHE A 19 -20.55 -4.52 2.11
N ALA A 20 -20.87 -3.26 1.78
CA ALA A 20 -20.96 -2.80 0.40
C ALA A 20 -19.65 -3.03 -0.36
N VAL A 21 -19.74 -3.70 -1.51
CA VAL A 21 -18.59 -4.01 -2.37
C VAL A 21 -18.09 -2.70 -3.02
N PRO A 22 -16.82 -2.32 -2.82
CA PRO A 22 -16.25 -1.17 -3.53
C PRO A 22 -16.22 -1.41 -5.04
N SER A 23 -16.55 -0.38 -5.82
CA SER A 23 -16.67 -0.47 -7.29
C SER A 23 -15.38 -0.89 -8.01
N HIS A 24 -14.23 -0.72 -7.38
CA HIS A 24 -12.91 -0.93 -7.97
C HIS A 24 -12.26 -2.27 -7.56
N VAL A 25 -12.93 -3.13 -6.77
CA VAL A 25 -12.34 -4.38 -6.25
C VAL A 25 -11.84 -5.31 -7.35
N GLU A 26 -12.62 -5.53 -8.40
CA GLU A 26 -12.25 -6.44 -9.49
C GLU A 26 -11.04 -5.92 -10.29
N GLU A 27 -10.97 -4.60 -10.52
CA GLU A 27 -9.80 -3.98 -11.15
C GLU A 27 -8.54 -4.15 -10.30
N VAL A 28 -8.64 -3.92 -8.99
CA VAL A 28 -7.51 -4.08 -8.08
C VAL A 28 -7.10 -5.55 -7.97
N LYS A 29 -8.06 -6.48 -7.94
CA LYS A 29 -7.81 -7.91 -7.96
C LYS A 29 -7.00 -8.31 -9.19
N ALA A 30 -7.40 -7.84 -10.37
CA ALA A 30 -6.66 -8.08 -11.61
C ALA A 30 -5.22 -7.53 -11.55
N LYS A 31 -5.03 -6.32 -11.00
CA LYS A 31 -3.69 -5.75 -10.78
C LYS A 31 -2.84 -6.59 -9.83
N MET A 32 -3.42 -7.04 -8.70
CA MET A 32 -2.73 -7.90 -7.74
C MET A 32 -2.36 -9.25 -8.35
N SER A 33 -3.25 -9.87 -9.14
CA SER A 33 -2.97 -11.13 -9.84
C SER A 33 -1.86 -10.97 -10.88
N ALA A 34 -1.89 -9.90 -11.68
CA ALA A 34 -0.86 -9.63 -12.68
C ALA A 34 0.52 -9.43 -12.02
N PHE A 35 0.57 -8.65 -10.93
CA PHE A 35 1.77 -8.44 -10.13
C PHE A 35 2.31 -9.75 -9.54
N ALA A 36 1.43 -10.56 -8.94
CA ALA A 36 1.78 -11.85 -8.36
C ALA A 36 2.37 -12.80 -9.41
N THR A 37 1.67 -12.98 -10.54
CA THR A 37 2.11 -13.84 -11.65
C THR A 37 3.43 -13.37 -12.25
N HIS A 38 3.61 -12.06 -12.45
CA HIS A 38 4.85 -11.51 -13.00
C HIS A 38 6.07 -11.86 -12.12
N HIS A 39 5.96 -11.65 -10.82
CA HIS A 39 7.07 -11.93 -9.90
C HIS A 39 7.27 -13.42 -9.65
N ALA A 40 6.20 -14.22 -9.57
CA ALA A 40 6.29 -15.67 -9.48
C ALA A 40 7.01 -16.26 -10.70
N ALA A 41 6.69 -15.81 -11.92
CA ALA A 41 7.37 -16.23 -13.14
C ALA A 41 8.86 -15.83 -13.16
N ALA A 42 9.22 -14.75 -12.47
CA ALA A 42 10.60 -14.31 -12.27
C ALA A 42 11.30 -14.99 -11.07
N GLY A 43 10.70 -16.01 -10.45
CA GLY A 43 11.27 -16.73 -9.31
C GLY A 43 11.32 -15.90 -8.01
N ARG A 44 10.53 -14.83 -7.92
CA ARG A 44 10.50 -13.91 -6.78
C ARG A 44 9.27 -14.14 -5.91
N SER A 45 9.50 -14.33 -4.62
CA SER A 45 8.44 -14.44 -3.62
C SER A 45 7.66 -13.13 -3.49
N VAL A 46 6.34 -13.24 -3.36
CA VAL A 46 5.42 -12.11 -3.18
C VAL A 46 4.83 -12.15 -1.78
N VAL A 47 4.80 -11.02 -1.09
CA VAL A 47 4.20 -10.90 0.25
C VAL A 47 3.11 -9.83 0.24
N LEU A 48 1.99 -10.14 0.89
CA LEU A 48 0.95 -9.17 1.21
C LEU A 48 1.21 -8.58 2.59
N ILE A 49 1.31 -7.26 2.67
CA ILE A 49 1.41 -6.53 3.94
C ILE A 49 0.18 -5.65 4.08
N THR A 50 -0.55 -5.82 5.19
CA THR A 50 -1.62 -4.91 5.58
C THR A 50 -1.10 -3.86 6.57
N SER A 51 -1.45 -2.60 6.38
CA SER A 51 -0.91 -1.51 7.20
C SER A 51 -1.92 -0.40 7.48
N GLY A 52 -1.85 0.18 8.68
CA GLY A 52 -2.76 1.24 9.12
C GLY A 52 -4.07 0.73 9.74
N GLY A 53 -4.87 1.67 10.21
CA GLY A 53 -6.15 1.43 10.88
C GLY A 53 -7.34 1.27 9.94
N THR A 54 -8.38 0.56 10.36
CA THR A 54 -9.67 0.55 9.68
C THR A 54 -10.63 1.49 10.40
N LYS A 55 -11.43 2.25 9.65
CA LYS A 55 -12.55 3.01 10.21
C LYS A 55 -13.91 2.46 9.81
N VAL A 56 -14.89 2.59 10.68
CA VAL A 56 -16.29 2.20 10.46
C VAL A 56 -17.17 3.45 10.52
N PRO A 57 -17.88 3.81 9.44
CA PRO A 57 -18.78 4.96 9.43
C PRO A 57 -19.99 4.72 10.34
N LEU A 58 -20.45 5.76 11.04
CA LEU A 58 -21.67 5.70 11.85
C LEU A 58 -22.91 6.16 11.08
N GLU A 59 -22.72 6.90 9.99
CA GLU A 59 -23.79 7.41 9.11
C GLU A 59 -23.44 7.22 7.63
N SER A 60 -24.46 7.12 6.76
CA SER A 60 -24.32 6.93 5.31
C SER A 60 -23.61 8.11 4.61
N ARG A 61 -23.88 9.34 5.06
CA ARG A 61 -23.10 10.54 4.71
C ARG A 61 -22.10 10.79 5.83
N THR A 62 -21.02 10.02 5.78
CA THR A 62 -20.10 9.88 6.91
C THR A 62 -19.41 11.20 7.26
N VAL A 63 -19.71 11.69 8.46
CA VAL A 63 -18.93 12.74 9.14
C VAL A 63 -18.21 12.15 10.35
N ARG A 64 -18.84 11.17 11.03
CA ARG A 64 -18.30 10.51 12.22
C ARG A 64 -18.00 9.05 11.93
N PHE A 65 -16.96 8.54 12.56
CA PHE A 65 -16.53 7.16 12.39
C PHE A 65 -15.83 6.67 13.65
N LEU A 66 -15.89 5.36 13.88
CA LEU A 66 -15.02 4.67 14.84
C LEU A 66 -13.72 4.31 14.11
N ASP A 67 -12.55 4.62 14.69
CA ASP A 67 -11.25 4.36 14.08
C ASP A 67 -10.40 3.44 14.97
N ASN A 68 -9.82 2.41 14.38
CA ASN A 68 -8.80 1.60 15.02
C ASN A 68 -7.43 2.26 14.81
N PHE A 69 -6.84 2.81 15.87
CA PHE A 69 -5.61 3.58 15.72
C PHE A 69 -4.41 2.72 15.27
N SER A 70 -3.85 3.07 14.13
CA SER A 70 -2.54 2.60 13.69
C SER A 70 -1.94 3.59 12.68
N SER A 71 -0.75 4.09 12.99
CA SER A 71 -0.03 5.01 12.10
C SER A 71 0.50 4.34 10.83
N GLY A 72 0.54 3.00 10.77
CA GLY A 72 1.15 2.26 9.66
C GLY A 72 2.68 2.15 9.73
N ARG A 73 3.33 2.64 10.81
CA ARG A 73 4.80 2.66 10.95
C ARG A 73 5.43 1.27 10.77
N ARG A 74 4.85 0.25 11.41
CA ARG A 74 5.36 -1.13 11.33
C ARG A 74 5.21 -1.70 9.93
N GLY A 75 4.02 -1.60 9.33
CA GLY A 75 3.78 -2.13 7.99
C GLY A 75 4.69 -1.48 6.95
N ALA A 76 4.85 -0.15 6.99
CA ALA A 76 5.74 0.57 6.08
C ALA A 76 7.21 0.14 6.23
N ALA A 77 7.70 0.00 7.47
CA ALA A 77 9.05 -0.48 7.73
C ALA A 77 9.24 -1.95 7.32
N SER A 78 8.24 -2.81 7.54
CA SER A 78 8.26 -4.20 7.11
C SER A 78 8.29 -4.34 5.59
N ALA A 79 7.57 -3.48 4.85
CA ALA A 79 7.62 -3.47 3.40
C ALA A 79 9.03 -3.18 2.87
N GLU A 80 9.71 -2.17 3.43
CA GLU A 80 11.12 -1.88 3.10
C GLU A 80 12.01 -3.11 3.36
N TYR A 81 11.87 -3.73 4.53
CA TYR A 81 12.66 -4.90 4.92
C TYR A 81 12.45 -6.11 3.99
N PHE A 82 11.20 -6.41 3.61
CA PHE A 82 10.90 -7.51 2.70
C PHE A 82 11.46 -7.26 1.30
N ILE A 83 11.38 -6.02 0.79
CA ILE A 83 11.96 -5.67 -0.51
C ILE A 83 13.48 -5.80 -0.48
N ASP A 84 14.12 -5.36 0.59
CA ASP A 84 15.57 -5.54 0.80
C ASP A 84 15.97 -7.02 0.94
N SER A 85 15.04 -7.87 1.40
CA SER A 85 15.19 -9.33 1.45
C SER A 85 14.85 -10.04 0.14
N GLY A 86 14.58 -9.29 -0.94
CA GLY A 86 14.35 -9.83 -2.28
C GLY A 86 12.89 -10.13 -2.63
N TYR A 87 11.93 -9.78 -1.78
CA TYR A 87 10.50 -9.98 -2.06
C TYR A 87 9.92 -8.86 -2.94
N ALA A 88 8.84 -9.17 -3.64
CA ALA A 88 7.91 -8.17 -4.14
C ALA A 88 6.74 -8.00 -3.14
N VAL A 89 6.30 -6.77 -2.92
CA VAL A 89 5.35 -6.44 -1.84
C VAL A 89 4.05 -5.89 -2.42
N VAL A 90 2.93 -6.53 -2.11
CA VAL A 90 1.60 -5.91 -2.19
C VAL A 90 1.35 -5.20 -0.87
N PHE A 91 1.25 -3.88 -0.90
CA PHE A 91 1.10 -3.04 0.28
C PHE A 91 -0.33 -2.50 0.38
N LEU A 92 -1.19 -3.26 1.04
CA LEU A 92 -2.58 -2.89 1.30
C LEU A 92 -2.64 -1.99 2.54
N HIS A 93 -2.80 -0.68 2.34
CA HIS A 93 -2.64 0.30 3.41
C HIS A 93 -3.78 1.31 3.53
N ARG A 94 -3.96 1.83 4.74
CA ARG A 94 -4.93 2.90 5.00
C ARG A 94 -4.51 4.18 4.29
N HIS A 95 -5.43 4.85 3.61
CA HIS A 95 -5.22 6.18 3.06
C HIS A 95 -4.67 7.15 4.12
N ARG A 96 -3.60 7.88 3.77
CA ARG A 96 -2.84 8.79 4.66
C ARG A 96 -2.17 8.12 5.87
N SER A 97 -2.00 6.80 5.88
CA SER A 97 -1.06 6.17 6.81
C SER A 97 0.38 6.32 6.32
N LEU A 98 1.35 5.96 7.18
CA LEU A 98 2.75 5.99 6.80
C LEU A 98 3.02 5.04 5.62
N TYR A 99 3.77 5.52 4.64
CA TYR A 99 4.10 4.83 3.41
C TYR A 99 5.60 4.45 3.39
N PRO A 100 6.00 3.30 2.80
CA PRO A 100 7.40 2.89 2.70
C PRO A 100 8.28 4.01 2.12
N TYR A 101 9.47 4.19 2.65
CA TYR A 101 10.46 5.21 2.27
C TYR A 101 10.10 6.66 2.65
N THR A 102 8.82 7.04 2.66
CA THR A 102 8.40 8.40 3.07
C THR A 102 8.03 8.50 4.55
N ARG A 103 7.86 7.37 5.24
CA ARG A 103 7.48 7.29 6.67
C ARG A 103 8.42 8.03 7.63
N THR A 104 9.68 8.26 7.26
CA THR A 104 10.67 8.97 8.09
C THR A 104 10.56 10.48 7.92
N PHE A 105 9.93 10.95 6.85
CA PHE A 105 9.82 12.36 6.50
C PHE A 105 8.40 12.92 6.71
N SER A 106 7.45 12.07 7.10
CA SER A 106 6.02 12.44 7.21
C SER A 106 5.73 13.55 8.24
N THR A 107 6.66 13.83 9.16
CA THR A 107 6.52 14.88 10.18
C THR A 107 7.19 16.19 9.77
N ILE A 108 7.89 16.20 8.64
CA ILE A 108 8.65 17.35 8.14
C ILE A 108 7.80 18.02 7.06
N ASN A 109 7.64 19.34 7.15
CA ASN A 109 7.02 20.09 6.07
C ASN A 109 7.97 20.08 4.87
N MET A 110 7.48 19.62 3.73
CA MET A 110 8.29 19.49 2.53
C MET A 110 8.91 20.82 2.09
N LEU A 111 8.22 21.95 2.26
CA LEU A 111 8.76 23.25 1.87
C LEU A 111 9.93 23.72 2.74
N ASP A 112 9.98 23.30 4.01
CA ASP A 112 11.10 23.63 4.92
C ASP A 112 12.39 22.89 4.52
N ALA A 113 12.26 21.81 3.75
CA ALA A 113 13.38 21.01 3.28
C ALA A 113 13.87 21.37 1.87
N LEU A 114 13.25 22.36 1.20
CA LEU A 114 13.59 22.77 -0.16
C LEU A 114 14.27 24.13 -0.15
N GLN A 115 15.34 24.27 -0.92
CA GLN A 115 16.10 25.50 -1.09
C GLN A 115 16.32 25.78 -2.57
N PHE A 116 16.34 27.06 -2.96
CA PHE A 116 16.78 27.43 -4.30
C PHE A 116 18.30 27.30 -4.41
N ARG A 117 18.79 26.76 -5.53
CA ARG A 117 20.20 26.75 -5.87
C ARG A 117 20.66 28.20 -6.05
N SER A 118 21.54 28.66 -5.18
CA SER A 118 22.16 29.98 -5.32
C SER A 118 23.11 29.98 -6.52
N GLY A 119 22.88 30.89 -7.48
CA GLY A 119 23.88 31.22 -8.51
C GLY A 119 23.52 31.02 -9.99
N GLU A 120 22.31 30.58 -10.34
CA GLU A 120 21.90 30.43 -11.76
C GLU A 120 20.54 31.10 -12.02
N GLU A 121 20.52 32.43 -12.07
CA GLU A 121 19.45 33.16 -12.75
C GLU A 121 19.73 33.12 -14.26
N VAL A 122 19.37 32.01 -14.91
CA VAL A 122 19.21 31.99 -16.36
C VAL A 122 17.80 32.49 -16.64
N SER A 123 17.72 33.69 -17.21
CA SER A 123 16.48 34.40 -17.54
C SER A 123 15.44 33.47 -18.18
N GLY A 124 14.35 33.18 -17.45
CA GLY A 124 13.20 32.42 -17.96
C GLY A 124 13.06 30.98 -17.46
N SER A 125 14.04 30.41 -16.73
CA SER A 125 13.86 29.13 -16.04
C SER A 125 13.70 29.35 -14.54
N SER A 126 12.67 28.75 -13.94
CA SER A 126 12.56 28.69 -12.48
C SER A 126 13.83 28.06 -11.93
N GLY A 127 14.60 28.80 -11.11
CA GLY A 127 15.88 28.33 -10.58
C GLY A 127 15.81 26.93 -9.98
N GLY A 128 16.89 26.15 -10.12
CA GLY A 128 16.91 24.76 -9.65
C GLY A 128 16.61 24.66 -8.15
N VAL A 129 15.72 23.75 -7.76
CA VAL A 129 15.41 23.48 -6.35
C VAL A 129 16.25 22.30 -5.87
N VAL A 130 16.89 22.44 -4.72
CA VAL A 130 17.71 21.43 -4.05
C VAL A 130 17.14 21.12 -2.67
N VAL A 131 17.50 19.95 -2.12
CA VAL A 131 17.05 19.52 -0.78
C VAL A 131 18.07 19.91 0.28
N ASP A 132 17.61 20.51 1.37
CA ASP A 132 18.40 20.72 2.57
C ASP A 132 18.62 19.37 3.29
N GLN A 133 19.86 18.89 3.25
CA GLN A 133 20.26 17.62 3.87
C GLN A 133 20.36 17.70 5.40
N GLN A 134 20.40 18.91 5.99
CA GLN A 134 20.32 19.07 7.45
C GLN A 134 18.89 18.80 7.92
N VAL A 135 17.88 19.23 7.15
CA VAL A 135 16.47 18.99 7.42
C VAL A 135 16.07 17.55 7.07
N LEU A 136 16.53 17.03 5.93
CA LEU A 136 16.26 15.66 5.47
C LEU A 136 17.55 14.83 5.36
N PRO A 137 18.13 14.38 6.50
CA PRO A 137 19.31 13.54 6.46
C PRO A 137 19.01 12.21 5.74
N ASN A 138 19.98 11.73 4.97
CA ASN A 138 19.91 10.49 4.18
C ASN A 138 18.86 10.47 3.04
N VAL A 139 18.22 11.59 2.71
CA VAL A 139 17.18 11.66 1.66
C VAL A 139 17.66 11.13 0.32
N ALA A 140 18.91 11.42 -0.08
CA ALA A 140 19.47 10.93 -1.33
C ALA A 140 19.56 9.40 -1.38
N LYS A 141 19.95 8.76 -0.27
CA LYS A 141 20.01 7.30 -0.15
C LYS A 141 18.61 6.69 -0.26
N VAL A 142 17.65 7.26 0.48
CA VAL A 142 16.26 6.80 0.48
C VAL A 142 15.61 6.99 -0.89
N LEU A 143 15.83 8.14 -1.54
CA LEU A 143 15.34 8.43 -2.89
C LEU A 143 15.89 7.46 -3.92
N LYS A 144 17.22 7.22 -3.90
CA LYS A 144 17.85 6.25 -4.79
C LYS A 144 17.22 4.86 -4.63
N ARG A 145 17.07 4.40 -3.38
CA ARG A 145 16.46 3.10 -3.11
C ARG A 145 15.00 3.04 -3.57
N TYR A 146 14.22 4.09 -3.31
CA TYR A 146 12.83 4.17 -3.77
C TYR A 146 12.71 4.15 -5.31
N GLN A 147 13.63 4.80 -6.02
CA GLN A 147 13.71 4.74 -7.48
C GLN A 147 13.99 3.32 -7.97
N GLU A 148 14.98 2.63 -7.41
CA GLU A 148 15.27 1.22 -7.74
C GLU A 148 14.04 0.32 -7.51
N VAL A 149 13.30 0.54 -6.42
CA VAL A 149 12.08 -0.20 -6.09
C VAL A 149 10.98 0.06 -7.11
N LYS A 150 10.82 1.32 -7.54
CA LYS A 150 9.83 1.73 -8.53
C LYS A 150 10.17 1.19 -9.91
N ASP A 151 11.42 1.33 -10.33
CA ASP A 151 11.92 0.88 -11.64
C ASP A 151 11.88 -0.65 -11.74
N GLY A 152 12.19 -1.35 -10.64
CA GLY A 152 12.06 -2.80 -10.53
C GLY A 152 10.62 -3.29 -10.33
N GLY A 153 9.64 -2.40 -10.21
CA GLY A 153 8.24 -2.73 -9.98
C GLY A 153 8.01 -3.57 -8.72
N LEU A 154 8.80 -3.38 -7.65
CA LEU A 154 8.82 -4.29 -6.49
C LEU A 154 7.74 -4.00 -5.43
N LEU A 155 7.00 -2.90 -5.57
CA LEU A 155 6.00 -2.45 -4.60
C LEU A 155 4.70 -2.09 -5.32
N LEU A 156 3.61 -2.80 -4.99
CA LEU A 156 2.25 -2.51 -5.44
C LEU A 156 1.43 -1.92 -4.28
N PRO A 157 1.25 -0.59 -4.21
CA PRO A 157 0.44 0.03 -3.17
C PRO A 157 -1.05 0.00 -3.51
N ILE A 158 -1.86 -0.50 -2.58
CA ILE A 158 -3.33 -0.52 -2.67
C ILE A 158 -3.89 0.24 -1.47
N GLU A 159 -4.75 1.23 -1.71
CA GLU A 159 -5.32 2.04 -0.63
C GLU A 159 -6.68 1.47 -0.18
N PHE A 160 -6.95 1.53 1.12
CA PHE A 160 -8.29 1.41 1.69
C PHE A 160 -8.56 2.56 2.66
N SER A 161 -9.82 2.90 2.88
CA SER A 161 -10.22 3.91 3.87
C SER A 161 -11.12 3.34 4.95
N THR A 162 -12.00 2.40 4.60
CA THR A 162 -13.00 1.83 5.52
C THR A 162 -12.75 0.34 5.79
N LEU A 163 -13.37 -0.19 6.85
CA LEU A 163 -13.38 -1.63 7.12
C LEU A 163 -13.99 -2.42 5.94
N SER A 164 -15.05 -1.90 5.31
CA SER A 164 -15.70 -2.53 4.15
C SER A 164 -14.71 -2.72 3.00
N GLU A 165 -14.02 -1.65 2.62
CA GLU A 165 -12.98 -1.69 1.58
C GLU A 165 -11.85 -2.65 1.95
N TYR A 166 -11.35 -2.56 3.19
CA TYR A 166 -10.29 -3.43 3.67
C TYR A 166 -10.64 -4.92 3.52
N LEU A 167 -11.83 -5.35 3.94
CA LEU A 167 -12.22 -6.75 3.89
C LEU A 167 -12.34 -7.26 2.44
N HIS A 168 -12.96 -6.48 1.55
CA HIS A 168 -13.09 -6.85 0.14
C HIS A 168 -11.74 -6.87 -0.59
N LEU A 169 -10.87 -5.88 -0.33
CA LEU A 169 -9.53 -5.81 -0.92
C LEU A 169 -8.61 -6.90 -0.36
N LEU A 170 -8.69 -7.21 0.94
CA LEU A 170 -7.93 -8.31 1.55
C LEU A 170 -8.34 -9.65 0.96
N LYS A 171 -9.63 -9.89 0.79
CA LYS A 171 -10.14 -11.09 0.13
C LYS A 171 -9.65 -11.18 -1.31
N ALA A 172 -9.74 -10.09 -2.07
CA ALA A 172 -9.23 -10.03 -3.43
C ALA A 172 -7.71 -10.32 -3.49
N ALA A 173 -6.94 -9.77 -2.56
CA ALA A 173 -5.51 -10.03 -2.44
C ALA A 173 -5.21 -11.51 -2.13
N ALA A 174 -5.93 -12.10 -1.18
CA ALA A 174 -5.77 -13.51 -0.82
C ALA A 174 -6.09 -14.43 -2.01
N GLN A 175 -7.14 -14.14 -2.78
CA GLN A 175 -7.48 -14.87 -3.99
C GLN A 175 -6.43 -14.70 -5.09
N ALA A 176 -5.90 -13.48 -5.27
CA ALA A 176 -4.89 -13.17 -6.27
C ALA A 176 -3.54 -13.84 -5.97
N LEU A 177 -3.13 -13.91 -4.70
CA LEU A 177 -1.88 -14.56 -4.29
C LEU A 177 -2.03 -16.07 -4.10
N GLY A 178 -3.24 -16.59 -3.90
CA GLY A 178 -3.49 -18.03 -3.78
C GLY A 178 -3.10 -18.81 -5.04
N THR A 179 -2.99 -18.16 -6.20
CA THR A 179 -2.63 -18.81 -7.48
C THR A 179 -1.12 -19.07 -7.64
N ILE A 180 -0.28 -18.46 -6.79
CA ILE A 180 1.18 -18.59 -6.85
C ILE A 180 1.75 -19.44 -5.71
N GLY A 181 0.90 -19.99 -4.85
CA GLY A 181 1.30 -20.95 -3.82
C GLY A 181 1.67 -22.30 -4.42
N THR A 182 2.61 -23.01 -3.81
CA THR A 182 2.83 -24.44 -4.07
C THR A 182 1.85 -25.25 -3.22
N ASP A 183 1.17 -26.23 -3.84
CA ASP A 183 0.34 -27.23 -3.14
C ASP A 183 1.14 -28.03 -2.09
#